data_AF-A0A3M7L1X5-F1
#
_entry.id   AF-A0A3M7L1X5-F1
#
_cell.length_a   1.000
_cell.length_b   1.000
_cell.length_c   1.000
_cell.angle_alpha   90.00
_cell.angle_beta   90.00
_cell.angle_gamma   90.00
#
_symmetry.space_group_name_H-M   'P 1'
#
loop_
_entity.id
_entity.type
_entity.pdbx_description
1 polymer ?
#
loop_
_entity_poly.entity_id
_entity_poly.type
_entity_poly.pdbx_seq_one_letter_code
_entity_poly.pdbx_strand_id
1 'polypeptide(L)'
;MATKPLTVSRVPTIYSLAQLEETATFPPPSPFPPPSPFPSPPKGVISTPDRAVAELAGSLLPAFHYTDVDALDGGRVRSFGSFDSLTAALGPAGGEEATGASPPSSEAASDEDAAMTEPMVVPQRSVLSMLLLAEWEDRAERGLFRYDVTACPTRVLPGHLGFVAQCNEGRASKKRPTEFRVDQVTQAFDPAKFNFTKAAQKEVLFAFEAGRRGGGRAAPRYLPSAPARASPHLVFINVSPIEYGHVLLVPDALSRRAQAVDTASLLLALQFAREADTPYLRLGFNSLGAYGTINHLHFQAYFLYAPLAAERAPAAELLRAGGALAGVSVASLEGYPVAGLVFQAGGSLADLARCVGAACEALAAAGVPHNLLIADCGVRVFLFPNAFAERKARGEIPEDVVESQVDPACWEIAGHIVMKRQQDYDTASQESAWHLLSCASYDPANFARVTEISINAAKEAMRGRKLATAFRY
;
A
#
# COMPACT_ATOMS: atom_id res chain seq x y z
N MET A 1 -3.32 -0.59 -36.47
CA MET A 1 -3.59 0.74 -35.86
C MET A 1 -2.61 0.91 -34.71
N ALA A 2 -1.87 2.01 -34.65
CA ALA A 2 -0.97 2.27 -33.52
C ALA A 2 -1.79 2.78 -32.33
N THR A 3 -1.85 1.99 -31.26
CA THR A 3 -2.42 2.41 -29.97
C THR A 3 -1.53 3.49 -29.37
N LYS A 4 -2.08 4.69 -29.13
CA LYS A 4 -1.38 5.72 -28.37
C LYS A 4 -1.06 5.17 -26.97
N PRO A 5 0.16 5.36 -26.44
CA PRO A 5 0.49 4.92 -25.09
C PRO A 5 -0.40 5.66 -24.08
N LEU A 6 -0.98 4.93 -23.12
CA LEU A 6 -1.73 5.51 -22.01
C LEU A 6 -0.74 6.23 -21.07
N THR A 7 -0.69 7.55 -21.19
CA THR A 7 0.09 8.42 -20.30
C THR A 7 -0.62 8.57 -18.95
N VAL A 8 0.07 8.26 -17.85
CA VAL A 8 -0.42 8.55 -16.51
C VAL A 8 -0.34 10.06 -16.27
N SER A 9 -1.49 10.74 -16.20
CA SER A 9 -1.53 12.18 -15.94
C SER A 9 -1.28 12.49 -14.47
N ARG A 10 -0.10 13.04 -14.16
CA ARG A 10 0.19 13.64 -12.85
C ARG A 10 -0.50 15.01 -12.78
N VAL A 11 -1.67 15.07 -12.13
CA VAL A 11 -2.42 16.32 -11.90
C VAL A 11 -2.23 16.78 -10.44
N PRO A 12 -1.32 17.74 -10.15
CA PRO A 12 -1.29 18.36 -8.83
C PRO A 12 -2.64 19.05 -8.61
N THR A 13 -3.36 18.63 -7.57
CA THR A 13 -4.79 18.94 -7.39
C THR A 13 -5.09 19.79 -6.15
N ILE A 14 -4.04 20.23 -5.46
CA ILE A 14 -4.11 21.03 -4.24
C ILE A 14 -3.02 22.11 -4.37
N TYR A 15 -3.39 23.37 -4.17
CA TYR A 15 -2.40 24.42 -3.94
C TYR A 15 -1.81 24.21 -2.55
N SER A 16 -0.48 24.26 -2.41
CA SER A 16 0.13 24.21 -1.09
C SER A 16 -0.38 25.38 -0.23
N LEU A 17 -0.34 25.24 1.10
CA LEU A 17 -0.83 26.29 1.99
C LEU A 17 -0.09 27.63 1.79
N ALA A 18 1.14 27.60 1.26
CA ALA A 18 1.88 28.80 0.84
C ALA A 18 1.32 29.43 -0.44
N GLN A 19 0.96 28.64 -1.46
CA GLN A 19 0.42 29.15 -2.72
C GLN A 19 -0.96 29.84 -2.55
N LEU A 20 -1.76 29.38 -1.59
CA LEU A 20 -3.01 30.06 -1.21
C LEU A 20 -2.77 31.45 -0.57
N GLU A 21 -1.60 31.69 0.02
CA GLU A 21 -1.24 33.00 0.59
C GLU A 21 -0.70 33.97 -0.48
N GLU A 22 0.03 33.48 -1.49
CA GLU A 22 0.53 34.32 -2.58
C GLU A 22 -0.58 34.88 -3.50
N THR A 23 -1.69 34.15 -3.67
CA THR A 23 -2.84 34.64 -4.46
C THR A 23 -3.73 35.67 -3.75
N ALA A 24 -3.48 35.95 -2.47
CA ALA A 24 -4.34 36.77 -1.63
C ALA A 24 -4.00 38.28 -1.67
N THR A 25 -4.13 38.91 -2.84
CA THR A 25 -4.01 40.38 -2.95
C THR A 25 -5.23 41.08 -2.35
N PHE A 26 -5.21 41.35 -1.05
CA PHE A 26 -6.21 42.18 -0.38
C PHE A 26 -5.92 43.69 -0.54
N PRO A 27 -6.96 44.54 -0.73
CA PRO A 27 -6.82 46.00 -0.68
C PRO A 27 -6.46 46.48 0.75
N PRO A 28 -5.93 47.71 0.91
CA PRO A 28 -5.49 48.22 2.21
C PRO A 28 -6.63 48.32 3.24
N PRO A 29 -6.33 48.18 4.55
CA PRO A 29 -7.34 47.95 5.58
C PRO A 29 -8.20 49.19 5.90
N SER A 30 -9.50 48.96 6.06
CA SER A 30 -10.45 49.88 6.66
C SER A 30 -10.28 49.91 8.20
N PRO A 31 -10.45 51.06 8.89
CA PRO A 31 -9.97 51.24 10.27
C PRO A 31 -10.83 50.64 11.40
N PHE A 32 -11.86 49.81 11.13
CA PHE A 32 -12.67 49.17 12.19
C PHE A 32 -13.14 47.75 11.83
N PRO A 33 -13.01 46.76 12.75
CA PRO A 33 -13.47 45.39 12.53
C PRO A 33 -14.80 45.07 13.25
N PRO A 34 -15.68 44.24 12.65
CA PRO A 34 -16.51 43.30 13.38
C PRO A 34 -15.77 41.95 13.55
N PRO A 35 -15.89 41.24 14.69
CA PRO A 35 -15.19 39.98 14.89
C PRO A 35 -15.86 38.82 14.12
N SER A 36 -15.07 38.02 13.40
CA SER A 36 -15.47 36.67 12.99
C SER A 36 -15.64 35.79 14.24
N PRO A 37 -16.73 35.02 14.40
CA PRO A 37 -16.90 34.10 15.52
C PRO A 37 -16.06 32.83 15.40
N PHE A 38 -15.38 32.61 14.26
CA PHE A 38 -14.46 31.50 14.06
C PHE A 38 -13.04 32.02 13.93
N PRO A 39 -12.13 31.72 14.88
CA PRO A 39 -10.72 31.99 14.69
C PRO A 39 -10.18 31.08 13.59
N SER A 40 -9.59 31.66 12.55
CA SER A 40 -8.67 30.94 11.67
C SER A 40 -7.65 30.22 12.56
N PRO A 41 -7.40 28.91 12.37
CA PRO A 41 -6.46 28.20 13.23
C PRO A 41 -5.10 28.90 13.13
N PRO A 42 -4.45 29.22 14.27
CA PRO A 42 -3.11 29.82 14.23
C PRO A 42 -2.19 28.86 13.49
N LYS A 43 -1.35 29.40 12.58
CA LYS A 43 -0.36 28.60 11.84
C LYS A 43 0.38 27.70 12.82
N GLY A 44 0.16 26.39 12.69
CA GLY A 44 0.83 25.39 13.48
C GLY A 44 2.29 25.34 13.06
N VAL A 45 3.11 26.25 13.58
CA VAL A 45 4.58 26.18 13.45
C VAL A 45 5.05 25.06 14.36
N ILE A 46 4.82 23.85 13.87
CA ILE A 46 5.48 22.65 14.33
C ILE A 46 6.89 22.80 13.78
N SER A 47 7.74 23.43 14.59
CA SER A 47 9.18 23.32 14.46
C SER A 47 9.50 21.83 14.47
N THR A 48 9.55 21.24 13.28
CA THR A 48 9.94 19.86 13.05
C THR A 48 11.44 19.84 13.24
N PRO A 49 11.95 19.46 14.43
CA PRO A 49 13.30 19.80 14.80
C PRO A 49 14.29 19.02 13.93
N ASP A 50 15.49 19.57 13.75
CA ASP A 50 16.61 18.81 13.20
C ASP A 50 17.23 17.92 14.30
N ARG A 51 16.39 17.06 14.87
CA ARG A 51 16.68 16.12 15.95
C ARG A 51 16.27 14.71 15.54
N ALA A 52 16.81 13.71 16.21
CA ALA A 52 16.48 12.32 15.95
C ALA A 52 15.06 11.98 16.45
N VAL A 53 14.39 11.06 15.77
CA VAL A 53 13.12 10.45 16.22
C VAL A 53 13.25 9.81 17.61
N ALA A 54 14.45 9.32 17.98
CA ALA A 54 14.75 8.84 19.33
C ALA A 54 14.46 9.87 20.45
N GLU A 55 14.44 11.17 20.12
CA GLU A 55 14.19 12.28 21.05
C GLU A 55 12.70 12.73 21.09
N LEU A 56 11.77 11.96 20.53
CA LEU A 56 10.32 12.26 20.58
C LEU A 56 9.68 12.13 21.98
N ALA A 57 10.40 11.59 22.98
CA ALA A 57 9.85 11.42 24.32
C ALA A 57 9.50 12.79 24.95
N GLY A 58 8.21 12.99 25.25
CA GLY A 58 7.71 14.26 25.79
C GLY A 58 7.52 15.37 24.75
N SER A 59 7.74 15.11 23.46
CA SER A 59 7.44 16.07 22.39
C SER A 59 5.94 16.07 22.04
N LEU A 60 5.52 17.16 21.40
CA LEU A 60 4.25 17.24 20.67
C LEU A 60 4.52 16.94 19.20
N LEU A 61 3.65 16.15 18.56
CA LEU A 61 3.70 15.88 17.13
C LEU A 61 2.29 15.87 16.52
N PRO A 62 2.16 16.07 15.20
CA PRO A 62 0.92 15.79 14.50
C PRO A 62 0.45 14.37 14.74
N ALA A 63 -0.86 14.17 14.94
CA ALA A 63 -1.46 12.84 15.05
C ALA A 63 -2.75 12.77 14.21
N PHE A 64 -2.81 11.78 13.33
CA PHE A 64 -4.05 11.36 12.69
C PHE A 64 -4.66 10.22 13.52
N HIS A 65 -5.85 10.45 14.06
CA HIS A 65 -6.62 9.43 14.75
C HIS A 65 -7.60 8.79 13.78
N TYR A 66 -7.39 7.51 13.44
CA TYR A 66 -8.23 6.76 12.50
C TYR A 66 -9.43 6.10 13.19
N THR A 67 -10.47 5.79 12.40
CA THR A 67 -11.61 5.00 12.89
C THR A 67 -11.23 3.53 12.89
N ASP A 68 -11.34 2.86 14.04
CA ASP A 68 -11.08 1.42 14.14
C ASP A 68 -12.19 0.61 13.42
N VAL A 69 -11.97 0.30 12.14
CA VAL A 69 -12.90 -0.44 11.27
C VAL A 69 -12.51 -1.91 11.25
N ASP A 70 -12.98 -2.71 12.23
CA ASP A 70 -12.83 -4.16 12.15
C ASP A 70 -13.86 -4.76 11.17
N ALA A 71 -15.15 -4.48 11.40
CA ALA A 71 -16.23 -4.91 10.53
C ALA A 71 -16.25 -4.11 9.22
N LEU A 72 -16.21 -4.82 8.10
CA LEU A 72 -16.50 -4.29 6.77
C LEU A 72 -18.02 -4.20 6.63
N ASP A 73 -18.60 -3.05 7.00
CA ASP A 73 -19.99 -2.73 6.68
C ASP A 73 -20.18 -2.92 5.16
N GLY A 74 -21.25 -3.60 4.74
CA GLY A 74 -21.43 -4.20 3.40
C GLY A 74 -21.54 -3.27 2.19
N GLY A 75 -21.00 -2.06 2.25
CA GLY A 75 -20.82 -1.17 1.11
C GLY A 75 -19.70 -1.63 0.17
N ARG A 76 -19.81 -1.25 -1.11
CA ARG A 76 -18.77 -1.52 -2.12
C ARG A 76 -17.41 -0.95 -1.68
N VAL A 77 -16.39 -1.80 -1.71
CA VAL A 77 -14.99 -1.38 -1.65
C VAL A 77 -14.61 -0.75 -2.99
N ARG A 78 -13.90 0.38 -2.96
CA ARG A 78 -13.37 1.02 -4.17
C ARG A 78 -12.18 0.19 -4.68
N SER A 79 -12.30 -0.29 -5.91
CA SER A 79 -11.33 -1.13 -6.64
C SER A 79 -11.32 -0.72 -8.12
N PHE A 80 -10.29 -1.11 -8.87
CA PHE A 80 -10.24 -0.91 -10.32
C PHE A 80 -11.19 -1.84 -11.10
N GLY A 81 -11.64 -2.96 -10.50
CA GLY A 81 -12.60 -3.92 -11.09
C GLY A 81 -12.04 -4.80 -12.24
N SER A 82 -12.65 -5.93 -12.60
CA SER A 82 -13.73 -6.71 -11.98
C SER A 82 -13.76 -8.13 -12.57
N PHE A 83 -14.17 -9.14 -11.79
CA PHE A 83 -14.96 -10.28 -12.28
C PHE A 83 -15.97 -10.66 -11.18
N ASP A 84 -17.21 -10.22 -11.39
CA ASP A 84 -18.44 -10.45 -10.62
C ASP A 84 -18.40 -10.42 -9.08
N SER A 85 -18.98 -9.33 -8.55
CA SER A 85 -19.63 -9.26 -7.24
C SER A 85 -18.76 -9.40 -5.98
N LEU A 86 -18.22 -8.27 -5.53
CA LEU A 86 -17.91 -7.98 -4.11
C LEU A 86 -19.16 -8.00 -3.18
N THR A 87 -20.31 -8.47 -3.66
CA THR A 87 -21.60 -8.59 -2.96
C THR A 87 -22.27 -9.97 -3.15
N ALA A 88 -21.58 -11.00 -3.67
CA ALA A 88 -22.14 -12.36 -3.84
C ALA A 88 -21.82 -13.32 -2.66
N ALA A 89 -21.38 -12.80 -1.52
CA ALA A 89 -21.00 -13.59 -0.34
C ALA A 89 -22.11 -13.70 0.74
N LEU A 90 -23.36 -13.36 0.41
CA LEU A 90 -24.52 -13.50 1.30
C LEU A 90 -25.59 -14.36 0.63
N GLY A 91 -25.77 -15.58 1.16
CA GLY A 91 -26.83 -16.51 0.77
C GLY A 91 -28.23 -16.08 1.24
N PRO A 92 -29.28 -16.81 0.83
CA PRO A 92 -30.58 -16.22 0.56
C PRO A 92 -31.46 -16.00 1.79
N ALA A 93 -32.17 -14.86 1.81
CA ALA A 93 -33.43 -14.69 2.50
C ALA A 93 -34.54 -14.65 1.44
N GLY A 94 -35.60 -15.46 1.60
CA GLY A 94 -36.64 -15.66 0.57
C GLY A 94 -37.91 -14.84 0.78
N GLY A 95 -38.87 -15.02 -0.14
CA GLY A 95 -40.16 -14.31 -0.19
C GLY A 95 -40.07 -12.99 -0.98
N GLU A 96 -41.00 -12.63 -1.87
CA GLU A 96 -42.31 -13.21 -2.21
C GLU A 96 -42.58 -13.15 -3.73
N GLU A 97 -43.68 -13.76 -4.16
CA GLU A 97 -44.10 -13.93 -5.55
C GLU A 97 -44.60 -12.64 -6.22
N ALA A 98 -44.33 -12.49 -7.51
CA ALA A 98 -45.25 -11.82 -8.45
C ALA A 98 -45.10 -12.44 -9.85
N THR A 99 -46.23 -12.71 -10.50
CA THR A 99 -46.34 -13.45 -11.76
C THR A 99 -46.39 -12.52 -12.99
N GLY A 100 -46.07 -13.04 -14.17
CA GLY A 100 -46.72 -12.56 -15.41
C GLY A 100 -45.86 -12.24 -16.65
N ALA A 101 -45.86 -13.19 -17.59
CA ALA A 101 -45.97 -12.98 -19.05
C ALA A 101 -44.80 -12.41 -19.89
N SER A 102 -44.82 -12.82 -21.16
CA SER A 102 -43.79 -12.75 -22.22
C SER A 102 -43.83 -11.44 -23.05
N PRO A 103 -42.80 -11.15 -23.89
CA PRO A 103 -42.67 -9.88 -24.64
C PRO A 103 -43.43 -9.87 -25.98
N PRO A 104 -43.66 -8.68 -26.58
CA PRO A 104 -42.82 -8.20 -27.70
C PRO A 104 -42.50 -6.68 -27.58
N SER A 105 -41.87 -5.93 -28.50
CA SER A 105 -41.38 -6.17 -29.88
C SER A 105 -40.19 -5.24 -30.21
N SER A 106 -39.57 -5.39 -31.38
CA SER A 106 -38.57 -4.47 -31.96
C SER A 106 -39.17 -3.24 -32.66
N GLU A 107 -38.56 -2.07 -32.51
CA GLU A 107 -38.43 -1.07 -33.58
C GLU A 107 -37.03 -0.45 -33.54
N ALA A 108 -36.50 -0.07 -34.70
CA ALA A 108 -35.15 0.46 -34.87
C ALA A 108 -35.20 1.86 -35.47
N ALA A 109 -34.41 2.78 -34.93
CA ALA A 109 -34.04 4.04 -35.57
C ALA A 109 -32.59 4.38 -35.20
N SER A 110 -31.84 4.82 -36.20
CA SER A 110 -30.46 5.29 -36.10
C SER A 110 -30.36 6.68 -35.47
N ASP A 111 -29.26 6.98 -34.81
CA ASP A 111 -28.43 8.13 -35.17
C ASP A 111 -26.99 7.95 -34.64
N GLU A 112 -26.03 8.51 -35.38
CA GLU A 112 -24.59 8.46 -35.08
C GLU A 112 -24.17 9.62 -34.13
N ASP A 113 -22.89 9.65 -33.76
CA ASP A 113 -22.22 10.72 -32.98
C ASP A 113 -22.71 10.98 -31.54
N ALA A 114 -22.38 10.04 -30.65
CA ALA A 114 -22.12 10.34 -29.24
C ALA A 114 -20.69 9.97 -28.87
N ALA A 115 -19.76 10.93 -28.98
CA ALA A 115 -18.41 10.78 -28.45
C ALA A 115 -18.48 10.58 -26.93
N MET A 116 -18.13 9.38 -26.47
CA MET A 116 -18.12 9.01 -25.04
C MET A 116 -16.98 9.73 -24.31
N THR A 117 -17.20 11.01 -23.96
CA THR A 117 -16.50 11.62 -22.84
C THR A 117 -17.00 10.97 -21.57
N GLU A 118 -16.33 9.88 -21.14
CA GLU A 118 -16.58 9.34 -19.81
C GLU A 118 -16.39 10.46 -18.77
N PRO A 119 -17.34 10.64 -17.85
CA PRO A 119 -17.22 11.69 -16.84
C PRO A 119 -16.00 11.37 -15.97
N MET A 120 -15.00 12.25 -16.00
CA MET A 120 -13.81 12.14 -15.18
C MET A 120 -14.22 12.21 -13.70
N VAL A 121 -14.42 11.03 -13.09
CA VAL A 121 -14.88 10.90 -11.70
C VAL A 121 -13.82 11.50 -10.79
N VAL A 122 -14.05 12.74 -10.34
CA VAL A 122 -13.23 13.39 -9.32
C VAL A 122 -13.33 12.54 -8.06
N PRO A 123 -12.25 11.84 -7.62
CA PRO A 123 -12.36 10.94 -6.50
C PRO A 123 -12.62 11.74 -5.23
N GLN A 124 -13.70 11.44 -4.51
CA GLN A 124 -13.93 12.00 -3.19
C GLN A 124 -12.83 11.46 -2.26
N ARG A 125 -11.77 12.26 -2.05
CA ARG A 125 -10.59 11.91 -1.26
C ARG A 125 -10.94 11.89 0.23
N SER A 126 -10.47 10.86 0.93
CA SER A 126 -10.53 10.81 2.40
C SER A 126 -9.66 11.89 3.04
N VAL A 127 -9.93 12.19 4.31
CA VAL A 127 -9.12 13.14 5.09
C VAL A 127 -7.66 12.68 5.17
N LEU A 128 -7.42 11.36 5.35
CA LEU A 128 -6.08 10.79 5.35
C LEU A 128 -5.37 10.99 4.00
N SER A 129 -6.04 10.71 2.87
CA SER A 129 -5.44 10.90 1.55
C SER A 129 -5.09 12.36 1.26
N MET A 130 -5.96 13.31 1.65
CA MET A 130 -5.66 14.74 1.47
C MET A 130 -4.49 15.19 2.35
N LEU A 131 -4.47 14.77 3.62
CA LEU A 131 -3.40 15.11 4.55
C LEU A 131 -2.05 14.52 4.13
N LEU A 132 -2.02 13.25 3.71
CA LEU A 132 -0.80 12.58 3.24
C LEU A 132 -0.15 13.33 2.09
N LEU A 133 -0.94 13.73 1.09
CA LEU A 133 -0.43 14.42 -0.09
C LEU A 133 0.03 15.83 0.25
N ALA A 134 -0.78 16.62 0.99
CA ALA A 134 -0.42 17.99 1.36
C ALA A 134 0.85 18.05 2.25
N GLU A 135 0.99 17.16 3.23
CA GLU A 135 2.19 17.10 4.07
C GLU A 135 3.40 16.57 3.29
N TRP A 136 3.21 15.64 2.34
CA TRP A 136 4.29 15.17 1.45
C TRP A 136 4.79 16.28 0.50
N GLU A 137 3.87 17.09 -0.03
CA GLU A 137 4.17 18.26 -0.87
C GLU A 137 4.91 19.36 -0.08
N ASP A 138 4.52 19.66 1.16
CA ASP A 138 5.29 20.57 2.05
C ASP A 138 6.75 20.11 2.20
N ARG A 139 7.00 18.81 2.41
CA ARG A 139 8.37 18.28 2.52
C ARG A 139 9.10 18.29 1.16
N ALA A 140 8.39 18.35 0.03
CA ALA A 140 8.97 18.52 -1.29
C ALA A 140 9.41 19.97 -1.53
N GLU A 141 8.55 20.94 -1.25
CA GLU A 141 8.86 22.37 -1.29
C GLU A 141 10.04 22.73 -0.36
N ARG A 142 10.13 22.05 0.79
CA ARG A 142 11.24 22.18 1.75
C ARG A 142 12.51 21.40 1.38
N GLY A 143 12.54 20.74 0.22
CA GLY A 143 13.73 20.07 -0.32
C GLY A 143 14.22 18.84 0.46
N LEU A 144 13.34 18.11 1.15
CA LEU A 144 13.75 16.95 1.97
C LEU A 144 13.95 15.64 1.17
N PHE A 145 13.57 15.60 -0.10
CA PHE A 145 13.78 14.45 -0.98
C PHE A 145 15.13 14.52 -1.71
N ARG A 146 15.72 13.37 -2.01
CA ARG A 146 17.03 13.28 -2.71
C ARG A 146 16.98 13.55 -4.22
N TYR A 147 15.78 13.65 -4.79
CA TYR A 147 15.47 13.95 -6.18
C TYR A 147 13.97 14.19 -6.31
N ASP A 148 13.57 14.87 -7.39
CA ASP A 148 12.18 14.95 -7.80
C ASP A 148 11.78 13.66 -8.54
N VAL A 149 10.78 12.96 -8.01
CA VAL A 149 10.20 11.74 -8.61
C VAL A 149 9.13 12.04 -9.66
N THR A 150 8.57 13.25 -9.65
CA THR A 150 7.55 13.67 -10.62
C THR A 150 8.15 13.93 -12.00
N ALA A 151 9.47 14.15 -12.08
CA ALA A 151 10.25 14.18 -13.31
C ALA A 151 10.63 12.78 -13.87
N CYS A 152 10.48 11.69 -13.11
CA CYS A 152 10.79 10.34 -13.61
C CYS A 152 9.77 9.93 -14.69
N PRO A 153 10.20 9.55 -15.91
CA PRO A 153 9.27 9.14 -16.97
C PRO A 153 8.65 7.78 -16.60
N THR A 154 7.32 7.73 -16.65
CA THR A 154 6.50 6.55 -16.32
C THR A 154 5.53 6.26 -17.46
N ARG A 155 5.41 4.99 -17.89
CA ARG A 155 4.44 4.55 -18.91
C ARG A 155 3.86 3.18 -18.58
N VAL A 156 2.60 2.96 -18.96
CA VAL A 156 2.04 1.59 -19.01
C VAL A 156 2.59 0.89 -20.25
N LEU A 157 3.15 -0.30 -20.07
CA LEU A 157 3.65 -1.14 -21.15
C LEU A 157 2.48 -1.77 -21.92
N PRO A 158 2.52 -1.80 -23.26
CA PRO A 158 1.54 -2.53 -24.05
C PRO A 158 1.51 -4.01 -23.68
N GLY A 159 0.31 -4.55 -23.47
CA GLY A 159 0.10 -5.92 -23.03
C GLY A 159 -1.23 -6.08 -22.29
N HIS A 160 -1.64 -7.33 -22.02
CA HIS A 160 -2.90 -7.61 -21.34
C HIS A 160 -2.84 -7.34 -19.82
N LEU A 161 -1.66 -7.51 -19.20
CA LEU A 161 -1.48 -7.22 -17.77
C LEU A 161 -1.19 -5.74 -17.47
N GLY A 162 -0.66 -4.98 -18.44
CA GLY A 162 -0.42 -3.54 -18.29
C GLY A 162 0.61 -3.20 -17.19
N PHE A 163 1.77 -3.84 -17.22
CA PHE A 163 2.92 -3.47 -16.38
C PHE A 163 3.23 -1.98 -16.46
N VAL A 164 3.62 -1.37 -15.36
CA VAL A 164 4.08 0.02 -15.33
C VAL A 164 5.59 0.02 -15.36
N ALA A 165 6.19 0.68 -16.35
CA ALA A 165 7.63 0.95 -16.37
C ALA A 165 7.88 2.39 -15.94
N GLN A 166 8.91 2.59 -15.12
CA GLN A 166 9.43 3.92 -14.75
C GLN A 166 10.94 3.92 -14.89
N CYS A 167 11.53 4.94 -15.53
CA CYS A 167 12.97 5.16 -15.47
C CYS A 167 13.31 6.05 -14.27
N ASN A 168 14.23 5.59 -13.40
CA ASN A 168 14.61 6.32 -12.19
C ASN A 168 16.15 6.28 -12.01
N GLU A 169 16.85 6.88 -12.97
CA GLU A 169 18.31 6.93 -13.01
C GLU A 169 18.88 7.63 -11.76
N GLY A 170 20.00 7.11 -11.24
CA GLY A 170 20.64 7.66 -10.03
C GLY A 170 19.89 7.39 -8.71
N ARG A 171 18.67 6.82 -8.71
CA ARG A 171 18.04 6.33 -7.47
C ARG A 171 18.87 5.24 -6.80
N ALA A 172 19.44 4.34 -7.60
CA ALA A 172 20.21 3.20 -7.09
C ALA A 172 21.45 3.65 -6.28
N SER A 173 22.20 4.64 -6.78
CA SER A 173 23.37 5.21 -6.10
C SER A 173 23.00 6.10 -4.90
N LYS A 174 21.79 6.68 -4.89
CA LYS A 174 21.25 7.44 -3.75
C LYS A 174 20.63 6.53 -2.67
N LYS A 175 20.24 5.29 -2.98
CA LYS A 175 19.67 4.33 -2.02
C LYS A 175 20.73 3.95 -0.96
N ARG A 176 20.32 3.77 0.29
CA ARG A 176 21.22 3.25 1.34
C ARG A 176 21.62 1.80 0.99
N PRO A 177 22.89 1.39 1.18
CA PRO A 177 23.31 0.01 0.98
C PRO A 177 22.61 -0.92 2.00
N THR A 178 22.48 -2.20 1.66
CA THR A 178 21.96 -3.22 2.59
C THR A 178 23.04 -3.54 3.62
N GLU A 179 22.85 -3.12 4.87
CA GLU A 179 23.78 -3.35 5.98
C GLU A 179 23.58 -4.72 6.68
N PHE A 180 22.66 -5.55 6.18
CA PHE A 180 22.20 -6.81 6.79
C PHE A 180 22.57 -8.02 5.94
N ARG A 181 22.63 -9.21 6.56
CA ARG A 181 22.87 -10.43 5.79
C ARG A 181 21.66 -10.72 4.90
N VAL A 182 21.88 -11.28 3.72
CA VAL A 182 20.80 -11.60 2.77
C VAL A 182 20.28 -13.04 2.94
N ASP A 183 21.05 -13.89 3.63
CA ASP A 183 20.73 -15.30 3.91
C ASP A 183 19.78 -15.54 5.08
N GLN A 184 19.30 -14.48 5.74
CA GLN A 184 18.42 -14.58 6.92
C GLN A 184 17.24 -13.60 6.82
N VAL A 185 16.03 -14.15 6.68
CA VAL A 185 14.76 -13.40 6.60
C VAL A 185 14.44 -12.65 7.90
N THR A 186 14.80 -13.25 9.04
CA THR A 186 14.64 -12.65 10.37
C THR A 186 16.02 -12.47 11.00
N GLN A 187 16.33 -11.24 11.41
CA GLN A 187 17.55 -10.89 12.12
C GLN A 187 17.19 -10.03 13.33
N ALA A 188 17.95 -10.14 14.43
CA ALA A 188 17.78 -9.26 15.59
C ALA A 188 17.97 -7.79 15.18
N PHE A 189 17.18 -6.89 15.78
CA PHE A 189 17.31 -5.45 15.55
C PHE A 189 18.71 -4.97 15.96
N ASP A 190 19.35 -4.17 15.10
CA ASP A 190 20.69 -3.65 15.32
C ASP A 190 20.65 -2.12 15.50
N PRO A 191 20.88 -1.59 16.71
CA PRO A 191 20.90 -0.15 16.96
C PRO A 191 22.12 0.56 16.36
N ALA A 192 23.18 -0.14 15.96
CA ALA A 192 24.36 0.47 15.33
C ALA A 192 24.10 0.84 13.86
N LYS A 193 23.33 0.01 13.15
CA LYS A 193 22.92 0.21 11.74
C LYS A 193 21.84 1.28 11.57
N PHE A 194 21.57 1.70 10.33
CA PHE A 194 20.50 2.67 10.10
C PHE A 194 19.12 2.08 10.45
N ASN A 195 18.31 2.90 11.12
CA ASN A 195 16.94 2.57 11.50
C ASN A 195 16.16 3.87 11.78
N PHE A 196 14.82 3.83 11.76
CA PHE A 196 13.98 5.03 11.86
C PHE A 196 14.08 5.84 13.16
N THR A 197 14.66 5.34 14.27
CA THR A 197 14.91 6.22 15.43
C THR A 197 16.00 7.26 15.15
N LYS A 198 16.84 7.03 14.13
CA LYS A 198 17.89 7.94 13.64
C LYS A 198 17.44 8.85 12.48
N ALA A 199 16.21 8.69 11.99
CA ALA A 199 15.66 9.64 11.02
C ALA A 199 15.40 10.99 11.70
N ALA A 200 15.45 12.08 10.93
CA ALA A 200 15.16 13.41 11.46
C ALA A 200 13.65 13.57 11.69
N GLN A 201 13.24 14.26 12.75
CA GLN A 201 11.81 14.49 13.03
C GLN A 201 11.10 15.28 11.91
N LYS A 202 11.83 16.06 11.10
CA LYS A 202 11.34 16.71 9.87
C LYS A 202 10.95 15.76 8.73
N GLU A 203 11.40 14.51 8.76
CA GLU A 203 10.97 13.45 7.83
C GLU A 203 9.60 12.86 8.23
N VAL A 204 9.09 13.13 9.45
CA VAL A 204 7.79 12.66 9.92
C VAL A 204 6.67 13.56 9.38
N LEU A 205 5.59 12.95 8.90
CA LEU A 205 4.34 13.61 8.57
C LEU A 205 3.46 13.70 9.83
N PHE A 206 3.10 12.55 10.41
CA PHE A 206 2.27 12.45 11.61
C PHE A 206 2.37 11.07 12.27
N ALA A 207 1.91 10.96 13.52
CA ALA A 207 1.56 9.69 14.14
C ALA A 207 0.22 9.18 13.61
N PHE A 208 0.08 7.87 13.38
CA PHE A 208 -1.16 7.24 12.89
C PHE A 208 -1.71 6.29 13.97
N GLU A 209 -2.75 6.72 14.66
CA GLU A 209 -3.16 6.16 15.95
C GLU A 209 -4.66 5.83 15.99
N ALA A 210 -5.06 4.80 16.74
CA ALA A 210 -6.48 4.45 16.86
C ALA A 210 -7.24 5.51 17.66
N GLY A 211 -8.39 5.99 17.14
CA GLY A 211 -9.27 6.90 17.86
C GLY A 211 -9.77 6.31 19.18
N ARG A 212 -9.73 7.10 20.27
CA ARG A 212 -10.25 6.65 21.58
C ARG A 212 -11.75 6.34 21.50
N ARG A 213 -12.13 5.10 21.82
CA ARG A 213 -13.53 4.64 21.93
C ARG A 213 -14.25 5.27 23.14
N GLY A 214 -14.59 6.55 23.05
CA GLY A 214 -15.47 7.25 23.99
C GLY A 214 -16.93 7.11 23.58
N GLY A 215 -17.60 6.02 24.00
CA GLY A 215 -19.06 5.87 23.89
C GLY A 215 -19.66 5.70 22.48
N GLY A 216 -18.84 5.64 21.43
CA GLY A 216 -19.31 5.43 20.05
C GLY A 216 -18.15 5.25 19.05
N ARG A 217 -18.47 5.04 17.76
CA ARG A 217 -17.50 5.11 16.65
C ARG A 217 -16.97 6.55 16.58
N ALA A 218 -15.73 6.77 17.00
CA ALA A 218 -15.07 8.07 16.86
C ALA A 218 -14.74 8.31 15.38
N ALA A 219 -15.24 9.42 14.82
CA ALA A 219 -14.90 9.85 13.47
C ALA A 219 -13.39 10.14 13.34
N PRO A 220 -12.81 10.00 12.13
CA PRO A 220 -11.38 10.23 11.94
C PRO A 220 -11.05 11.71 12.18
N ARG A 221 -9.92 11.96 12.84
CA ARG A 221 -9.55 13.31 13.30
C ARG A 221 -8.06 13.55 13.21
N TYR A 222 -7.68 14.62 12.51
CA TYR A 222 -6.34 15.18 12.61
C TYR A 222 -6.21 16.09 13.84
N LEU A 223 -5.10 15.94 14.55
CA LEU A 223 -4.63 16.81 15.62
C LEU A 223 -3.28 17.37 15.19
N PRO A 224 -3.17 18.67 14.86
CA PRO A 224 -1.88 19.28 14.50
C PRO A 224 -0.83 19.16 15.61
N SER A 225 -1.26 19.04 16.87
CA SER A 225 -0.35 18.85 18.00
C SER A 225 -1.00 17.95 19.05
N ALA A 226 -0.42 16.76 19.24
CA ALA A 226 -0.80 15.79 20.27
C ALA A 226 0.45 15.30 21.03
N PRO A 227 0.34 14.94 22.32
CA PRO A 227 1.43 14.29 23.06
C PRO A 227 1.81 12.95 22.44
N ALA A 228 3.11 12.70 22.27
CA ALA A 228 3.59 11.41 21.77
C ALA A 228 3.21 10.26 22.71
N ARG A 229 2.78 9.12 22.14
CA ARG A 229 2.78 7.83 22.85
C ARG A 229 4.22 7.45 23.19
N ALA A 230 4.42 6.58 24.18
CA ALA A 230 5.75 6.06 24.54
C ALA A 230 6.48 5.38 23.36
N SER A 231 5.71 4.84 22.41
CA SER A 231 6.18 4.40 21.09
C SER A 231 5.02 4.63 20.11
N PRO A 232 5.04 5.70 19.30
CA PRO A 232 3.97 5.98 18.34
C PRO A 232 4.15 5.16 17.06
N HIS A 233 3.06 4.92 16.33
CA HIS A 233 3.16 4.48 14.94
C HIS A 233 3.35 5.72 14.08
N LEU A 234 4.45 5.82 13.31
CA LEU A 234 4.83 7.03 12.60
C LEU A 234 4.72 6.86 11.09
N VAL A 235 4.23 7.91 10.42
CA VAL A 235 4.27 8.05 8.96
C VAL A 235 5.41 9.01 8.60
N PHE A 236 6.36 8.53 7.81
CA PHE A 236 7.48 9.30 7.29
C PHE A 236 7.31 9.56 5.79
N ILE A 237 7.94 10.61 5.26
CA ILE A 237 8.30 10.63 3.84
C ILE A 237 9.30 9.50 3.53
N ASN A 238 9.22 8.89 2.35
CA ASN A 238 10.35 8.16 1.82
C ASN A 238 11.28 9.17 1.12
N VAL A 239 12.41 9.54 1.74
CA VAL A 239 13.41 10.47 1.17
C VAL A 239 14.04 9.98 -0.16
N SER A 240 13.74 8.75 -0.60
CA SER A 240 14.09 8.21 -1.92
C SER A 240 12.84 7.61 -2.58
N PRO A 241 11.88 8.47 -2.98
CA PRO A 241 10.55 8.08 -3.39
C PRO A 241 10.55 7.29 -4.72
N ILE A 242 9.47 6.56 -4.98
CA ILE A 242 9.29 5.74 -6.20
C ILE A 242 8.16 6.32 -7.03
N GLU A 243 7.10 6.77 -6.39
CA GLU A 243 6.06 7.56 -7.03
C GLU A 243 5.66 8.69 -6.09
N TYR A 244 4.85 9.62 -6.60
CA TYR A 244 4.21 10.69 -5.83
C TYR A 244 3.51 10.15 -4.57
N GLY A 245 3.66 10.89 -3.46
CA GLY A 245 3.13 10.49 -2.15
C GLY A 245 3.80 9.26 -1.53
N HIS A 246 5.01 8.86 -1.95
CA HIS A 246 5.70 7.72 -1.33
C HIS A 246 6.09 8.02 0.13
N VAL A 247 5.42 7.33 1.06
CA VAL A 247 5.59 7.39 2.52
C VAL A 247 6.00 6.03 3.12
N LEU A 248 6.46 6.03 4.36
CA LEU A 248 6.79 4.84 5.14
C LEU A 248 5.95 4.82 6.42
N LEU A 249 5.18 3.75 6.64
CA LEU A 249 4.45 3.51 7.89
C LEU A 249 5.31 2.62 8.79
N VAL A 250 5.75 3.15 9.94
CA VAL A 250 6.64 2.50 10.90
C VAL A 250 5.87 2.21 12.19
N PRO A 251 5.42 0.96 12.44
CA PRO A 251 4.69 0.61 13.64
C PRO A 251 5.58 0.63 14.88
N ASP A 252 5.13 1.27 15.97
CA ASP A 252 5.84 1.31 17.26
C ASP A 252 7.30 1.77 17.10
N ALA A 253 7.52 2.94 16.49
CA ALA A 253 8.81 3.38 15.96
C ALA A 253 9.94 3.49 17.01
N LEU A 254 9.64 3.57 18.30
CA LEU A 254 10.62 3.59 19.39
C LEU A 254 10.83 2.20 20.04
N SER A 255 9.99 1.22 19.71
CA SER A 255 10.06 -0.16 20.20
C SER A 255 11.09 -1.00 19.45
N ARG A 256 11.72 -0.46 18.39
CA ARG A 256 12.86 -1.08 17.66
C ARG A 256 12.53 -2.49 17.15
N ARG A 257 11.34 -2.64 16.55
CA ARG A 257 10.84 -3.90 16.01
C ARG A 257 11.66 -4.31 14.78
N ALA A 258 12.09 -5.57 14.69
CA ALA A 258 12.75 -6.10 13.49
C ALA A 258 11.82 -6.08 12.26
N GLN A 259 12.36 -6.17 11.04
CA GLN A 259 11.62 -6.17 9.77
C GLN A 259 10.90 -7.51 9.53
N ALA A 260 9.95 -7.83 10.41
CA ALA A 260 9.08 -8.99 10.35
C ALA A 260 7.64 -8.57 10.67
N VAL A 261 6.69 -8.99 9.82
CA VAL A 261 5.25 -8.71 10.00
C VAL A 261 4.66 -9.69 11.00
N ASP A 262 3.78 -9.16 11.86
CA ASP A 262 2.90 -9.92 12.75
C ASP A 262 1.43 -9.51 12.52
N THR A 263 0.50 -10.16 13.22
CA THR A 263 -0.95 -9.83 13.13
C THR A 263 -1.24 -8.36 13.45
N ALA A 264 -0.56 -7.76 14.43
CA ALA A 264 -0.87 -6.41 14.90
C ALA A 264 -0.37 -5.31 13.95
N SER A 265 0.87 -5.45 13.45
CA SER A 265 1.46 -4.54 12.48
C SER A 265 0.78 -4.63 11.11
N LEU A 266 0.35 -5.84 10.70
CA LEU A 266 -0.43 -5.97 9.48
C LEU A 266 -1.80 -5.31 9.62
N LEU A 267 -2.50 -5.50 10.74
CA LEU A 267 -3.79 -4.84 10.98
C LEU A 267 -3.67 -3.31 10.89
N LEU A 268 -2.61 -2.72 11.45
CA LEU A 268 -2.34 -1.29 11.32
C LEU A 268 -2.20 -0.86 9.85
N ALA A 269 -1.48 -1.64 9.04
CA ALA A 269 -1.33 -1.38 7.60
C ALA A 269 -2.67 -1.51 6.84
N LEU A 270 -3.51 -2.50 7.18
CA LEU A 270 -4.86 -2.62 6.59
C LEU A 270 -5.75 -1.44 6.99
N GLN A 271 -5.71 -0.99 8.25
CA GLN A 271 -6.45 0.20 8.70
C GLN A 271 -5.98 1.47 7.99
N PHE A 272 -4.68 1.64 7.76
CA PHE A 272 -4.12 2.76 7.00
C PHE A 272 -4.64 2.78 5.55
N ALA A 273 -4.66 1.61 4.88
CA ALA A 273 -5.24 1.47 3.54
C ALA A 273 -6.76 1.73 3.52
N ARG A 274 -7.48 1.30 4.58
CA ARG A 274 -8.93 1.45 4.70
C ARG A 274 -9.36 2.89 4.95
N GLU A 275 -8.68 3.59 5.83
CA GLU A 275 -8.90 5.01 6.16
C GLU A 275 -8.52 5.92 4.97
N ALA A 276 -7.60 5.49 4.11
CA ALA A 276 -7.33 6.18 2.85
C ALA A 276 -8.50 6.09 1.85
N ASP A 277 -9.35 5.06 1.94
CA ASP A 277 -10.55 4.80 1.10
C ASP A 277 -10.33 5.10 -0.40
N THR A 278 -9.24 4.59 -0.94
CA THR A 278 -8.90 4.77 -2.35
C THR A 278 -8.08 3.58 -2.89
N PRO A 279 -8.37 3.08 -4.10
CA PRO A 279 -7.58 2.01 -4.72
C PRO A 279 -6.23 2.53 -5.24
N TYR A 280 -6.06 3.86 -5.34
CA TYR A 280 -4.81 4.47 -5.82
C TYR A 280 -3.64 4.28 -4.85
N LEU A 281 -3.91 4.26 -3.54
CA LEU A 281 -2.92 3.99 -2.50
C LEU A 281 -2.75 2.47 -2.34
N ARG A 282 -1.52 1.98 -2.52
CA ARG A 282 -1.13 0.63 -2.10
C ARG A 282 -0.13 0.73 -0.97
N LEU A 283 -0.07 -0.32 -0.15
CA LEU A 283 1.04 -0.54 0.76
C LEU A 283 1.84 -1.77 0.30
N GLY A 284 3.15 -1.72 0.46
CA GLY A 284 4.07 -2.81 0.16
C GLY A 284 4.93 -3.15 1.37
N PHE A 285 5.23 -4.43 1.56
CA PHE A 285 6.21 -4.89 2.56
C PHE A 285 7.28 -5.75 1.88
N ASN A 286 8.51 -5.61 2.37
CA ASN A 286 9.66 -6.40 1.97
C ASN A 286 10.29 -6.99 3.24
N SER A 287 10.32 -8.32 3.36
CA SER A 287 11.14 -8.99 4.37
C SER A 287 12.63 -8.90 4.02
N LEU A 288 13.51 -9.22 4.97
CA LEU A 288 14.93 -9.39 4.66
C LEU A 288 15.10 -10.61 3.73
N GLY A 289 16.09 -10.60 2.84
CA GLY A 289 16.19 -11.54 1.72
C GLY A 289 15.26 -11.21 0.54
N ALA A 290 14.09 -10.61 0.77
CA ALA A 290 13.15 -10.15 -0.25
C ALA A 290 13.24 -8.63 -0.49
N TYR A 291 14.48 -8.11 -0.49
CA TYR A 291 14.82 -6.70 -0.71
C TYR A 291 14.32 -5.69 0.34
N GLY A 292 14.02 -6.14 1.56
CA GLY A 292 13.97 -5.29 2.75
C GLY A 292 15.39 -4.81 3.10
N THR A 293 15.65 -3.50 3.03
CA THR A 293 17.00 -2.93 3.21
C THR A 293 17.27 -2.32 4.58
N ILE A 294 16.25 -2.23 5.44
CA ILE A 294 16.33 -1.68 6.80
C ILE A 294 15.72 -2.70 7.75
N ASN A 295 16.46 -3.18 8.75
CA ASN A 295 15.92 -4.05 9.80
C ASN A 295 15.21 -3.25 10.91
N HIS A 296 14.16 -2.52 10.53
CA HIS A 296 13.25 -1.84 11.44
C HIS A 296 11.87 -1.84 10.78
N LEU A 297 10.88 -2.48 11.42
CA LEU A 297 9.56 -2.75 10.85
C LEU A 297 8.95 -1.52 10.15
N HIS A 298 8.77 -1.63 8.83
CA HIS A 298 8.11 -0.61 8.03
C HIS A 298 7.37 -1.21 6.84
N PHE A 299 6.22 -0.60 6.54
CA PHE A 299 5.53 -0.72 5.27
C PHE A 299 5.86 0.51 4.42
N GLN A 300 5.98 0.33 3.10
CA GLN A 300 6.03 1.42 2.13
C GLN A 300 4.61 1.68 1.63
N ALA A 301 4.28 2.91 1.23
CA ALA A 301 3.03 3.21 0.55
C ALA A 301 3.23 4.32 -0.49
N TYR A 302 2.54 4.29 -1.63
CA TYR A 302 2.48 5.40 -2.58
C TYR A 302 1.14 5.42 -3.34
N PHE A 303 0.84 6.56 -3.97
CA PHE A 303 -0.33 6.71 -4.84
C PHE A 303 0.06 6.44 -6.30
N LEU A 304 -0.67 5.56 -6.98
CA LEU A 304 -0.50 5.29 -8.41
C LEU A 304 -1.87 5.28 -9.10
N TYR A 305 -2.06 6.19 -10.05
CA TYR A 305 -3.30 6.36 -10.82
C TYR A 305 -3.46 5.33 -11.97
N ALA A 306 -3.05 4.09 -11.72
CA ALA A 306 -3.20 2.93 -12.57
C ALA A 306 -3.32 1.65 -11.71
N PRO A 307 -4.03 0.60 -12.16
CA PRO A 307 -3.95 -0.73 -11.55
C PRO A 307 -2.56 -1.34 -11.76
N LEU A 308 -2.06 -2.08 -10.76
CA LEU A 308 -0.82 -2.86 -10.89
C LEU A 308 -1.07 -4.16 -11.66
N ALA A 309 -0.05 -4.71 -12.33
CA ALA A 309 -0.21 -5.90 -13.17
C ALA A 309 -0.73 -7.12 -12.39
N ALA A 310 -0.26 -7.31 -11.15
CA ALA A 310 -0.75 -8.36 -10.25
C ALA A 310 -2.22 -8.17 -9.83
N GLU A 311 -2.74 -6.94 -9.83
CA GLU A 311 -4.16 -6.68 -9.50
C GLU A 311 -5.11 -7.14 -10.61
N ARG A 312 -4.64 -7.12 -11.86
CA ARG A 312 -5.36 -7.56 -13.07
C ARG A 312 -5.22 -9.06 -13.35
N ALA A 313 -4.18 -9.70 -12.83
CA ALA A 313 -3.95 -11.12 -13.06
C ALA A 313 -5.09 -11.97 -12.46
N PRO A 314 -5.55 -13.03 -13.17
CA PRO A 314 -6.55 -13.94 -12.64
C PRO A 314 -6.02 -14.69 -11.41
N ALA A 315 -6.92 -15.28 -10.63
CA ALA A 315 -6.54 -16.11 -9.49
C ALA A 315 -7.45 -17.33 -9.36
N ALA A 316 -6.86 -18.52 -9.23
CA ALA A 316 -7.57 -19.75 -8.96
C ALA A 316 -7.78 -19.94 -7.46
N GLU A 317 -9.04 -20.13 -7.06
CA GLU A 317 -9.41 -20.25 -5.66
C GLU A 317 -8.86 -21.54 -5.02
N LEU A 318 -8.19 -21.41 -3.88
CA LEU A 318 -7.67 -22.52 -3.08
C LEU A 318 -8.57 -22.81 -1.87
N LEU A 319 -9.13 -21.75 -1.27
CA LEU A 319 -10.04 -21.81 -0.13
C LEU A 319 -11.15 -20.76 -0.28
N ARG A 320 -12.40 -21.24 -0.35
CA ARG A 320 -13.60 -20.40 -0.31
C ARG A 320 -13.70 -19.62 0.99
N ALA A 321 -14.24 -18.40 0.91
CA ALA A 321 -14.66 -17.63 2.08
C ALA A 321 -15.64 -18.48 2.90
N GLY A 322 -15.26 -18.81 4.14
CA GLY A 322 -16.04 -19.74 4.97
C GLY A 322 -15.44 -20.02 6.35
N GLY A 323 -16.05 -20.97 7.07
CA GLY A 323 -15.81 -21.17 8.50
C GLY A 323 -14.40 -21.63 8.92
N ALA A 324 -13.56 -22.06 7.98
CA ALA A 324 -12.16 -22.45 8.25
C ALA A 324 -11.27 -21.24 8.58
N LEU A 325 -11.45 -20.12 7.87
CA LEU A 325 -10.69 -18.87 8.03
C LEU A 325 -11.61 -17.67 8.34
N ALA A 326 -12.78 -17.93 8.94
CA ALA A 326 -13.82 -16.94 9.29
C ALA A 326 -14.16 -15.95 8.16
N GLY A 327 -14.34 -16.45 6.93
CA GLY A 327 -14.71 -15.63 5.78
C GLY A 327 -13.54 -15.07 4.97
N VAL A 328 -12.28 -15.22 5.41
CA VAL A 328 -11.13 -14.93 4.53
C VAL A 328 -11.05 -16.02 3.44
N SER A 329 -11.03 -15.61 2.17
CA SER A 329 -10.72 -16.51 1.04
C SER A 329 -9.23 -16.48 0.71
N VAL A 330 -8.75 -17.55 0.08
CA VAL A 330 -7.37 -17.69 -0.42
C VAL A 330 -7.38 -18.22 -1.84
N ALA A 331 -6.62 -17.60 -2.73
CA ALA A 331 -6.42 -18.02 -4.11
C ALA A 331 -4.92 -18.04 -4.48
N SER A 332 -4.55 -18.82 -5.50
CA SER A 332 -3.26 -18.72 -6.18
C SER A 332 -3.38 -17.73 -7.32
N LEU A 333 -2.40 -16.85 -7.50
CA LEU A 333 -2.31 -16.00 -8.69
C LEU A 333 -2.00 -16.87 -9.91
N GLU A 334 -2.66 -16.61 -11.03
CA GLU A 334 -2.49 -17.30 -12.31
C GLU A 334 -2.20 -16.29 -13.42
N GLY A 335 -1.66 -16.76 -14.55
CA GLY A 335 -1.36 -15.89 -15.70
C GLY A 335 -0.38 -14.76 -15.38
N TYR A 336 0.50 -14.96 -14.39
CA TYR A 336 1.44 -13.95 -13.88
C TYR A 336 2.86 -14.56 -13.74
N PRO A 337 3.95 -13.80 -13.95
CA PRO A 337 5.31 -14.34 -13.91
C PRO A 337 5.80 -14.75 -12.51
N VAL A 338 5.14 -14.30 -11.44
CA VAL A 338 5.51 -14.63 -10.05
C VAL A 338 4.38 -15.40 -9.39
N ALA A 339 4.66 -16.63 -8.94
CA ALA A 339 3.72 -17.40 -8.14
C ALA A 339 3.48 -16.69 -6.79
N GLY A 340 2.21 -16.47 -6.45
CA GLY A 340 1.82 -15.74 -5.25
C GLY A 340 0.44 -16.14 -4.76
N LEU A 341 0.17 -15.90 -3.49
CA LEU A 341 -1.13 -16.11 -2.87
C LEU A 341 -1.90 -14.79 -2.79
N VAL A 342 -3.21 -14.86 -2.96
CA VAL A 342 -4.15 -13.73 -2.80
C VAL A 342 -5.09 -14.06 -1.65
N PHE A 343 -5.02 -13.27 -0.58
CA PHE A 343 -5.95 -13.32 0.55
C PHE A 343 -6.94 -12.17 0.45
N GLN A 344 -8.22 -12.44 0.67
CA GLN A 344 -9.28 -11.42 0.60
C GLN A 344 -10.21 -11.51 1.81
N ALA A 345 -10.52 -10.37 2.43
CA ALA A 345 -11.42 -10.30 3.56
C ALA A 345 -12.88 -10.48 3.12
N GLY A 346 -13.58 -11.45 3.73
CA GLY A 346 -15.04 -11.59 3.58
C GLY A 346 -15.87 -10.74 4.55
N GLY A 347 -15.25 -10.03 5.51
CA GLY A 347 -16.01 -9.21 6.47
C GLY A 347 -15.24 -8.58 7.64
N SER A 348 -14.02 -9.06 7.96
CA SER A 348 -13.19 -8.48 9.03
C SER A 348 -11.75 -8.23 8.56
N LEU A 349 -11.24 -7.01 8.82
CA LEU A 349 -9.82 -6.70 8.62
C LEU A 349 -8.93 -7.41 9.66
N ALA A 350 -9.40 -7.59 10.90
CA ALA A 350 -8.65 -8.33 11.93
C ALA A 350 -8.49 -9.81 11.59
N ASP A 351 -9.45 -10.41 10.87
CA ASP A 351 -9.34 -11.80 10.42
C ASP A 351 -8.40 -11.96 9.22
N LEU A 352 -8.43 -11.03 8.26
CA LEU A 352 -7.45 -10.97 7.17
C LEU A 352 -6.02 -10.74 7.71
N ALA A 353 -5.85 -9.78 8.63
CA ALA A 353 -4.57 -9.50 9.27
C ALA A 353 -4.02 -10.69 10.06
N ARG A 354 -4.89 -11.48 10.73
CA ARG A 354 -4.47 -12.68 11.47
C ARG A 354 -4.05 -13.81 10.54
N CYS A 355 -4.81 -14.07 9.47
CA CYS A 355 -4.49 -15.10 8.49
C CYS A 355 -3.15 -14.82 7.80
N VAL A 356 -2.98 -13.59 7.27
CA VAL A 356 -1.77 -13.22 6.52
C VAL A 356 -0.59 -12.95 7.46
N GLY A 357 -0.82 -12.37 8.65
CA GLY A 357 0.23 -12.18 9.67
C GLY A 357 0.84 -13.52 10.10
N ALA A 358 0.00 -14.51 10.43
CA ALA A 358 0.48 -15.86 10.76
C ALA A 358 1.21 -16.54 9.60
N ALA A 359 0.76 -16.33 8.35
CA ALA A 359 1.48 -16.81 7.18
C ALA A 359 2.86 -16.15 7.04
N CYS A 360 2.99 -14.84 7.26
CA CYS A 360 4.27 -14.13 7.23
C CYS A 360 5.22 -14.62 8.34
N GLU A 361 4.72 -14.80 9.56
CA GLU A 361 5.47 -15.36 10.69
C GLU A 361 5.98 -16.77 10.38
N ALA A 362 5.14 -17.64 9.82
CA ALA A 362 5.51 -19.00 9.46
C ALA A 362 6.52 -19.06 8.29
N LEU A 363 6.37 -18.21 7.26
CA LEU A 363 7.34 -18.10 6.18
C LEU A 363 8.68 -17.54 6.68
N ALA A 364 8.67 -16.53 7.55
CA ALA A 364 9.87 -15.97 8.16
C ALA A 364 10.60 -17.00 9.05
N ALA A 365 9.86 -17.80 9.83
CA ALA A 365 10.40 -18.90 10.62
C ALA A 365 10.96 -20.04 9.74
N ALA A 366 10.36 -20.30 8.59
CA ALA A 366 10.84 -21.25 7.59
C ALA A 366 11.97 -20.69 6.70
N GLY A 367 12.47 -19.48 6.96
CA GLY A 367 13.53 -18.84 6.18
C GLY A 367 13.14 -18.46 4.75
N VAL A 368 11.84 -18.35 4.45
CA VAL A 368 11.32 -18.02 3.11
C VAL A 368 11.22 -16.50 2.94
N PRO A 369 12.02 -15.87 2.06
CA PRO A 369 11.89 -14.46 1.76
C PRO A 369 10.56 -14.21 1.05
N HIS A 370 9.87 -13.14 1.44
CA HIS A 370 8.56 -12.80 0.90
C HIS A 370 8.28 -11.29 0.86
N ASN A 371 7.41 -10.90 -0.07
CA ASN A 371 6.88 -9.55 -0.24
C ASN A 371 5.36 -9.56 -0.03
N LEU A 372 4.81 -8.42 0.42
CA LEU A 372 3.36 -8.17 0.43
C LEU A 372 3.00 -7.00 -0.49
N LEU A 373 1.81 -7.08 -1.08
CA LEU A 373 1.08 -5.94 -1.64
C LEU A 373 -0.31 -5.89 -0.99
N ILE A 374 -0.66 -4.77 -0.38
CA ILE A 374 -1.99 -4.47 0.16
C ILE A 374 -2.68 -3.54 -0.84
N ALA A 375 -3.83 -3.98 -1.37
CA ALA A 375 -4.61 -3.31 -2.40
C ALA A 375 -6.09 -3.20 -1.98
N ASP A 376 -6.93 -2.64 -2.87
CA ASP A 376 -8.39 -2.55 -2.70
C ASP A 376 -8.81 -2.01 -1.32
N CYS A 377 -8.29 -0.83 -0.95
CA CYS A 377 -8.55 -0.19 0.36
C CYS A 377 -8.30 -1.09 1.58
N GLY A 378 -7.33 -2.03 1.48
CA GLY A 378 -6.94 -2.91 2.58
C GLY A 378 -7.69 -4.24 2.67
N VAL A 379 -8.64 -4.55 1.76
CA VAL A 379 -9.39 -5.83 1.83
C VAL A 379 -8.75 -6.97 1.05
N ARG A 380 -7.72 -6.70 0.23
CA ARG A 380 -6.99 -7.69 -0.58
C ARG A 380 -5.51 -7.59 -0.30
N VAL A 381 -4.87 -8.72 0.01
CA VAL A 381 -3.42 -8.81 0.23
C VAL A 381 -2.83 -9.91 -0.63
N PHE A 382 -1.83 -9.56 -1.42
CA PHE A 382 -1.00 -10.50 -2.16
C PHE A 382 0.23 -10.83 -1.32
N LEU A 383 0.57 -12.11 -1.23
CA LEU A 383 1.75 -12.64 -0.56
C LEU A 383 2.60 -13.37 -1.59
N PHE A 384 3.79 -12.85 -1.86
CA PHE A 384 4.72 -13.36 -2.86
C PHE A 384 5.97 -13.94 -2.19
N PRO A 385 6.14 -15.27 -2.16
CA PRO A 385 7.44 -15.90 -1.93
C PRO A 385 8.43 -15.45 -3.01
N ASN A 386 9.64 -15.04 -2.63
CA ASN A 386 10.61 -14.41 -3.53
C ASN A 386 11.95 -15.15 -3.52
N ALA A 387 12.25 -15.85 -4.62
CA ALA A 387 13.46 -16.65 -4.79
C ALA A 387 14.65 -15.83 -5.33
N PHE A 388 14.46 -14.58 -5.75
CA PHE A 388 15.42 -13.89 -6.61
C PHE A 388 16.79 -13.72 -5.96
N ALA A 389 16.85 -13.29 -4.70
CA ALA A 389 18.13 -13.07 -4.01
C ALA A 389 18.90 -14.37 -3.79
N GLU A 390 18.20 -15.48 -3.52
CA GLU A 390 18.78 -16.82 -3.35
C GLU A 390 19.31 -17.35 -4.69
N ARG A 391 18.51 -17.27 -5.75
CA ARG A 391 18.90 -17.62 -7.13
C ARG A 391 20.07 -16.76 -7.62
N LYS A 392 20.10 -15.47 -7.30
CA LYS A 392 21.21 -14.54 -7.60
C LYS A 392 22.50 -14.96 -6.89
N ALA A 393 22.41 -15.38 -5.62
CA ALA A 393 23.56 -15.90 -4.88
C ALA A 393 24.09 -17.24 -5.44
N ARG A 394 23.24 -18.04 -6.09
CA ARG A 394 23.64 -19.28 -6.80
C ARG A 394 24.10 -19.06 -8.25
N GLY A 395 23.98 -17.85 -8.81
CA GLY A 395 24.28 -17.58 -10.22
C GLY A 395 23.22 -18.07 -11.21
N GLU A 396 21.97 -18.26 -10.76
CA GLU A 396 20.83 -18.78 -11.54
C GLU A 396 19.95 -17.68 -12.16
N ILE A 397 20.46 -16.44 -12.20
CA ILE A 397 19.81 -15.28 -12.81
C ILE A 397 20.52 -14.99 -14.14
N PRO A 398 19.77 -14.86 -15.26
CA PRO A 398 20.33 -14.50 -16.56
C PRO A 398 21.17 -13.20 -16.53
N GLU A 399 22.21 -13.13 -17.36
CA GLU A 399 23.16 -12.01 -17.38
C GLU A 399 22.49 -10.69 -17.70
N ASP A 400 21.56 -10.65 -18.66
CA ASP A 400 20.76 -9.48 -19.02
C ASP A 400 19.88 -8.99 -17.86
N VAL A 401 19.31 -9.91 -17.08
CA VAL A 401 18.54 -9.58 -15.88
C VAL A 401 19.45 -9.02 -14.78
N VAL A 402 20.67 -9.53 -14.61
CA VAL A 402 21.68 -8.96 -13.70
C VAL A 402 22.12 -7.56 -14.17
N GLU A 403 22.35 -7.37 -15.46
CA GLU A 403 22.76 -6.10 -16.07
C GLU A 403 21.70 -5.00 -15.98
N SER A 404 20.40 -5.35 -16.05
CA SER A 404 19.30 -4.40 -15.77
C SER A 404 19.42 -3.76 -14.38
N GLN A 405 20.16 -4.43 -13.48
CA GLN A 405 20.30 -4.14 -12.06
C GLN A 405 18.97 -4.11 -11.30
N VAL A 406 17.81 -4.39 -11.92
CA VAL A 406 16.53 -4.34 -11.23
C VAL A 406 16.47 -5.44 -10.17
N ASP A 407 16.09 -5.05 -8.97
CA ASP A 407 15.99 -5.91 -7.80
C ASP A 407 14.49 -6.07 -7.50
N PRO A 408 13.85 -7.22 -7.83
CA PRO A 408 12.40 -7.34 -7.75
C PRO A 408 11.90 -7.41 -6.31
N ALA A 409 11.52 -6.26 -5.77
CA ALA A 409 10.88 -6.10 -4.47
C ALA A 409 9.35 -6.04 -4.63
N CYS A 410 8.61 -5.64 -3.59
CA CYS A 410 7.13 -5.62 -3.61
C CYS A 410 6.53 -4.86 -4.80
N TRP A 411 7.13 -3.75 -5.22
CA TRP A 411 6.58 -2.89 -6.27
C TRP A 411 6.84 -3.49 -7.66
N GLU A 412 8.05 -3.96 -7.90
CA GLU A 412 8.42 -4.63 -9.14
C GLU A 412 7.64 -5.93 -9.30
N ILE A 413 7.55 -6.76 -8.25
CA ILE A 413 6.76 -8.01 -8.25
C ILE A 413 5.27 -7.74 -8.44
N ALA A 414 4.72 -6.64 -7.91
CA ALA A 414 3.35 -6.24 -8.20
C ALA A 414 3.13 -5.73 -9.64
N GLY A 415 4.21 -5.37 -10.34
CA GLY A 415 4.21 -4.98 -11.74
C GLY A 415 4.56 -3.52 -12.03
N HIS A 416 5.13 -2.79 -11.07
CA HIS A 416 5.74 -1.47 -11.28
C HIS A 416 7.26 -1.61 -11.34
N ILE A 417 7.80 -1.75 -12.55
CA ILE A 417 9.22 -2.00 -12.81
C ILE A 417 9.99 -0.68 -12.79
N VAL A 418 10.75 -0.45 -11.71
CA VAL A 418 11.61 0.73 -11.54
C VAL A 418 12.98 0.47 -12.18
N MET A 419 13.12 0.90 -13.43
CA MET A 419 14.29 0.69 -14.27
C MET A 419 15.41 1.70 -13.95
N LYS A 420 16.66 1.24 -14.06
CA LYS A 420 17.85 1.99 -13.62
C LYS A 420 18.62 2.65 -14.77
N ARG A 421 18.30 2.33 -16.03
CA ARG A 421 18.92 2.83 -17.26
C ARG A 421 17.84 3.28 -18.24
N GLN A 422 18.03 4.41 -18.93
CA GLN A 422 17.10 4.90 -19.96
C GLN A 422 16.89 3.88 -21.09
N GLN A 423 17.96 3.18 -21.50
CA GLN A 423 17.90 2.13 -22.53
C GLN A 423 16.89 1.02 -22.19
N ASP A 424 16.89 0.53 -20.95
CA ASP A 424 15.96 -0.52 -20.51
C ASP A 424 14.50 -0.03 -20.60
N TYR A 425 14.26 1.23 -20.22
CA TYR A 425 12.95 1.87 -20.27
C TYR A 425 12.44 2.09 -21.70
N ASP A 426 13.32 2.48 -22.62
CA ASP A 426 12.96 2.71 -24.02
C ASP A 426 12.57 1.39 -24.71
N THR A 427 13.31 0.29 -24.44
CA THR A 427 13.02 -1.04 -25.01
C THR A 427 12.02 -1.87 -24.20
N ALA A 428 11.54 -1.39 -23.05
CA ALA A 428 10.68 -2.15 -22.15
C ALA A 428 9.39 -2.65 -22.81
N SER A 429 9.08 -3.93 -22.60
CA SER A 429 7.85 -4.60 -23.04
C SER A 429 7.26 -5.49 -21.93
N GLN A 430 6.06 -6.03 -22.15
CA GLN A 430 5.47 -7.00 -21.21
C GLN A 430 6.34 -8.26 -21.09
N GLU A 431 6.96 -8.69 -22.19
CA GLU A 431 7.83 -9.87 -22.25
C GLU A 431 9.12 -9.67 -21.45
N SER A 432 9.75 -8.50 -21.54
CA SER A 432 10.98 -8.21 -20.76
C SER A 432 10.67 -8.10 -19.26
N ALA A 433 9.53 -7.50 -18.89
CA ALA A 433 9.06 -7.48 -17.50
C ALA A 433 8.74 -8.90 -16.99
N TRP A 434 8.10 -9.73 -17.81
CA TRP A 434 7.80 -11.13 -17.48
C TRP A 434 9.08 -11.95 -17.28
N HIS A 435 10.06 -11.81 -18.17
CA HIS A 435 11.34 -12.51 -18.09
C HIS A 435 12.06 -12.22 -16.76
N LEU A 436 12.23 -10.94 -16.45
CA LEU A 436 12.83 -10.44 -15.21
C LEU A 436 12.11 -10.97 -13.97
N LEU A 437 10.78 -10.86 -13.93
CA LEU A 437 9.99 -11.29 -12.77
C LEU A 437 9.92 -12.81 -12.61
N SER A 438 9.97 -13.59 -13.69
CA SER A 438 10.03 -15.06 -13.62
C SER A 438 11.26 -15.58 -12.87
N CYS A 439 12.32 -14.76 -12.80
CA CYS A 439 13.51 -15.05 -12.01
C CYS A 439 13.29 -14.93 -10.48
N ALA A 440 12.22 -14.26 -10.04
CA ALA A 440 11.83 -14.17 -8.63
C ALA A 440 10.85 -15.27 -8.20
N SER A 441 10.19 -15.94 -9.16
CA SER A 441 9.21 -16.99 -8.84
C SER A 441 9.88 -18.24 -8.24
N TYR A 442 9.14 -18.87 -7.33
CA TYR A 442 9.36 -20.24 -6.90
C TYR A 442 8.95 -21.22 -8.02
N ASP A 443 9.60 -22.37 -8.11
CA ASP A 443 9.13 -23.51 -8.92
C ASP A 443 7.85 -24.11 -8.33
N PRO A 444 7.07 -24.91 -9.08
CA PRO A 444 5.78 -25.44 -8.60
C PRO A 444 5.85 -26.27 -7.31
N ALA A 445 6.93 -27.02 -7.08
CA ALA A 445 7.06 -27.88 -5.89
C ALA A 445 7.38 -27.03 -4.65
N ASN A 446 8.31 -26.09 -4.78
CA ASN A 446 8.60 -25.14 -3.71
C ASN A 446 7.43 -24.18 -3.46
N PHE A 447 6.68 -23.77 -4.50
CA PHE A 447 5.48 -22.94 -4.35
C PHE A 447 4.34 -23.68 -3.63
N ALA A 448 4.13 -24.97 -3.93
CA ALA A 448 3.18 -25.80 -3.18
C ALA A 448 3.55 -25.89 -1.69
N ARG A 449 4.84 -26.09 -1.37
CA ARG A 449 5.35 -26.13 0.02
C ARG A 449 5.08 -24.83 0.79
N VAL A 450 5.40 -23.67 0.22
CA VAL A 450 5.17 -22.37 0.88
C VAL A 450 3.69 -22.01 0.96
N THR A 451 2.87 -22.52 0.01
CA THR A 451 1.41 -22.43 0.06
C THR A 451 0.84 -23.22 1.23
N GLU A 452 1.29 -24.46 1.44
CA GLU A 452 0.89 -25.28 2.57
C GLU A 452 1.27 -24.64 3.91
N ILE A 453 2.51 -24.16 4.06
CA ILE A 453 2.97 -23.44 5.27
C ILE A 453 2.05 -22.25 5.58
N SER A 454 1.78 -21.41 4.57
CA SER A 454 0.96 -20.19 4.71
C SER A 454 -0.47 -20.52 5.12
N ILE A 455 -1.09 -21.51 4.46
CA ILE A 455 -2.47 -21.92 4.71
C ILE A 455 -2.63 -22.61 6.07
N ASN A 456 -1.67 -23.45 6.48
CA ASN A 456 -1.74 -24.14 7.76
C ASN A 456 -1.57 -23.16 8.93
N ALA A 457 -0.62 -22.22 8.84
CA ALA A 457 -0.45 -21.15 9.83
C ALA A 457 -1.72 -20.29 9.98
N ALA A 458 -2.34 -19.89 8.86
CA ALA A 458 -3.61 -19.16 8.89
C ALA A 458 -4.74 -19.95 9.57
N LYS A 459 -4.88 -21.26 9.28
CA LYS A 459 -5.86 -22.14 9.93
C LYS A 459 -5.62 -22.26 11.44
N GLU A 460 -4.36 -22.39 11.86
CA GLU A 460 -3.99 -22.51 13.27
C GLU A 460 -4.27 -21.22 14.06
N ALA A 461 -3.88 -20.07 13.53
CA ALA A 461 -4.17 -18.78 14.16
C ALA A 461 -5.70 -18.55 14.32
N MET A 462 -6.51 -18.99 13.36
CA MET A 462 -7.97 -18.90 13.42
C MET A 462 -8.61 -19.94 14.37
N ARG A 463 -8.00 -21.12 14.56
CA ARG A 463 -8.39 -22.07 15.62
C ARG A 463 -8.09 -21.50 17.01
N GLY A 464 -6.92 -20.89 17.19
CA GLY A 464 -6.51 -20.23 18.44
C GLY A 464 -7.49 -19.13 18.86
N ARG A 465 -7.96 -18.31 17.91
CA ARG A 465 -9.04 -17.32 18.15
C ARG A 465 -10.30 -17.97 18.73
N LYS A 466 -10.81 -19.04 18.11
CA LYS A 466 -12.05 -19.71 18.54
C LYS A 466 -11.94 -20.24 19.97
N LEU A 467 -10.81 -20.85 20.32
CA LEU A 467 -10.52 -21.29 21.69
C LEU A 467 -10.47 -20.11 22.67
N ALA A 468 -9.75 -19.04 22.35
CA ALA A 468 -9.64 -17.85 23.19
C ALA A 468 -10.98 -17.10 23.39
N THR A 469 -11.94 -17.23 22.46
CA THR A 469 -13.31 -16.74 22.64
C THR A 469 -14.15 -17.71 23.48
N ALA A 470 -13.99 -19.02 23.32
CA ALA A 470 -14.74 -20.03 24.07
C ALA A 470 -14.43 -20.01 25.58
N PHE A 471 -13.19 -19.70 25.99
CA PHE A 471 -12.80 -19.55 27.40
C PHE A 471 -13.10 -18.17 28.01
N ARG A 472 -13.87 -17.30 27.34
CA ARG A 472 -14.34 -16.00 27.86
C ARG A 472 -15.83 -15.99 28.23
N TYR A 473 -16.47 -17.16 28.15
CA TYR A 473 -17.82 -17.46 28.63
C TYR A 473 -17.73 -18.59 29.67
#